data_AF-A0A3N1JFX6-F1
#
_entry.id   AF-A0A3N1JFX6-F1
#
_cell.length_a   1.000
_cell.length_b   1.000
_cell.length_c   1.000
_cell.angle_alpha   90.00
_cell.angle_beta   90.00
_cell.angle_gamma   90.00
#
_symmetry.space_group_name_H-M   'P 1'
#
loop_
_entity.id
_entity.type
_entity.pdbx_description
1 polymer ?
#
loop_
_entity_poly.entity_id
_entity_poly.type
_entity_poly.pdbx_seq_one_letter_code
_entity_poly.pdbx_strand_id
1 'polypeptide(L)'
;MRARGFRWSQATVWSIEKGERPLRLSEAQAAAEVLNQPFFNFTADEGEAKIEAWMRECSQAAQEIDAAIDRFEQARFNLALTEEFLPERPTNRHYNAGGWLSTTVEDIVRQHRQRDRGDEENIGQVSGGSNGAWIEQYNATIAKEYPNGKPEAED
;
A
#
# COMPACT_ATOMS: atom_id res chain seq x y z
N MET A 1 -26.17 -13.72 12.93
CA MET A 1 -27.24 -13.05 13.71
C MET A 1 -28.07 -13.99 14.58
N ARG A 2 -28.59 -15.14 14.09
CA ARG A 2 -29.37 -16.09 14.93
C ARG A 2 -28.65 -16.56 16.20
N ALA A 3 -27.36 -16.85 16.11
CA ALA A 3 -26.53 -17.23 17.26
C ALA A 3 -26.48 -16.16 18.36
N ARG A 4 -26.79 -14.90 18.03
CA ARG A 4 -26.84 -13.75 18.95
C ARG A 4 -28.27 -13.37 19.35
N GLY A 5 -29.25 -14.25 19.09
CA GLY A 5 -30.66 -14.04 19.46
C GLY A 5 -31.49 -13.22 18.48
N PHE A 6 -30.91 -12.72 17.38
CA PHE A 6 -31.61 -11.90 16.40
C PHE A 6 -32.10 -12.73 15.21
N ARG A 7 -33.40 -12.64 14.91
CA ARG A 7 -34.03 -13.30 13.77
C ARG A 7 -34.01 -12.41 12.53
N TRP A 8 -32.82 -12.05 12.07
CA TRP A 8 -32.67 -11.31 10.81
C TRP A 8 -32.89 -12.22 9.62
N SER A 9 -33.63 -11.71 8.63
CA SER A 9 -33.68 -12.23 7.27
C SER A 9 -32.93 -11.28 6.34
N GLN A 10 -32.74 -11.68 5.08
CA GLN A 10 -32.17 -10.79 4.06
C GLN A 10 -33.00 -9.52 3.85
N ALA A 11 -34.33 -9.62 3.99
CA ALA A 11 -35.22 -8.45 3.98
C ALA A 11 -34.94 -7.51 5.16
N THR A 12 -34.62 -8.03 6.34
CA THR A 12 -34.23 -7.20 7.49
C THR A 12 -32.96 -6.41 7.20
N VAL A 13 -31.95 -7.07 6.62
CA VAL A 13 -30.69 -6.42 6.22
C VAL A 13 -30.96 -5.31 5.21
N TRP A 14 -31.72 -5.61 4.16
CA TRP A 14 -32.08 -4.62 3.13
C TRP A 14 -32.80 -3.39 3.69
N SER A 15 -33.80 -3.58 4.55
CA SER A 15 -34.51 -2.45 5.18
C SER A 15 -33.61 -1.64 6.13
N ILE A 16 -32.60 -2.24 6.76
CA ILE A 16 -31.58 -1.51 7.52
C ILE A 16 -30.70 -0.68 6.58
N GLU A 17 -30.20 -1.28 5.49
CA GLU A 17 -29.33 -0.61 4.50
C GLU A 17 -30.02 0.56 3.81
N LYS A 18 -31.33 0.46 3.57
CA LYS A 18 -32.15 1.55 3.02
C LYS A 18 -32.53 2.62 4.05
N GLY A 19 -32.21 2.42 5.33
CA GLY A 19 -32.61 3.31 6.42
C GLY A 19 -34.10 3.24 6.76
N GLU A 20 -34.85 2.31 6.18
CA GLU A 20 -36.29 2.11 6.45
C GLU A 20 -36.53 1.54 7.85
N ARG A 21 -35.59 0.74 8.35
CA ARG A 21 -35.63 0.17 9.70
C ARG A 21 -34.43 0.67 10.52
N PRO A 22 -34.64 1.32 11.67
CA PRO A 22 -33.55 1.70 12.54
C PRO A 22 -32.89 0.46 13.15
N LEU A 23 -31.56 0.51 13.22
CA LEU A 23 -30.76 -0.52 13.86
C LEU A 23 -30.69 -0.26 15.37
N ARG A 24 -31.17 -1.18 16.21
CA ARG A 24 -31.10 -1.01 17.68
C ARG A 24 -29.66 -1.18 18.14
N LEU A 25 -29.27 -0.51 19.23
CA LEU A 25 -27.91 -0.55 19.77
C LEU A 25 -27.39 -1.98 20.01
N SER A 26 -28.21 -2.85 20.60
CA SER A 26 -27.85 -4.26 20.83
C SER A 26 -27.71 -5.07 19.54
N GLU A 27 -28.49 -4.75 18.51
CA GLU A 27 -28.37 -5.37 17.20
C GLU A 27 -27.11 -4.87 16.47
N ALA A 28 -26.81 -3.58 16.57
CA ALA A 28 -25.63 -2.95 16.00
C ALA A 28 -24.34 -3.51 16.60
N GLN A 29 -24.27 -3.67 17.92
CA GLN A 29 -23.13 -4.31 18.59
C GLN A 29 -22.92 -5.74 18.07
N ALA A 30 -24.00 -6.52 17.98
CA ALA A 30 -23.94 -7.88 17.44
C ALA A 30 -23.52 -7.92 15.96
N ALA A 31 -23.95 -6.95 15.15
CA ALA A 31 -23.53 -6.82 13.77
C ALA A 31 -22.03 -6.44 13.66
N ALA A 32 -21.55 -5.53 14.51
CA ALA A 32 -20.16 -5.12 14.61
C ALA A 32 -19.23 -6.33 14.80
N GLU A 33 -19.55 -7.18 15.75
CA GLU A 33 -18.77 -8.39 16.03
C GLU A 33 -18.82 -9.41 14.88
N VAL A 34 -19.96 -9.55 14.20
CA VAL A 34 -20.11 -10.47 13.06
C VAL A 34 -19.28 -9.98 11.87
N LEU A 35 -19.28 -8.67 11.63
CA LEU A 35 -18.54 -8.03 10.55
C LEU A 35 -17.07 -7.78 10.90
N ASN A 36 -16.68 -8.06 12.15
CA ASN A 36 -15.37 -7.75 12.70
C ASN A 36 -14.98 -6.28 12.47
N GLN A 37 -15.93 -5.38 12.72
CA GLN A 37 -15.76 -3.93 12.58
C GLN A 37 -16.00 -3.24 13.93
N PRO A 38 -15.31 -2.12 14.22
CA PRO A 38 -15.66 -1.26 15.34
C PRO A 38 -17.10 -0.75 15.24
N PHE A 39 -17.78 -0.63 16.38
CA PHE A 39 -19.16 -0.11 16.43
C PHE A 39 -19.31 1.29 15.81
N PHE A 40 -18.31 2.16 16.01
CA PHE A 40 -18.33 3.54 15.52
C PHE A 40 -18.36 3.64 13.98
N ASN A 41 -17.99 2.57 13.27
CA ASN A 41 -18.05 2.53 11.81
C ASN A 41 -19.50 2.51 11.28
N PHE A 42 -20.49 2.14 12.10
CA PHE A 42 -21.92 2.25 11.72
C PHE A 42 -22.48 3.67 11.86
N THR A 43 -21.74 4.56 12.51
CA THR A 43 -22.15 5.96 12.73
C THR A 43 -21.33 6.95 11.91
N ALA A 44 -20.27 6.48 11.25
CA ALA A 44 -19.48 7.30 10.34
C ALA A 44 -20.34 7.78 9.17
N ASP A 45 -20.16 9.04 8.78
CA ASP A 45 -20.74 9.52 7.53
C ASP A 45 -20.02 8.87 6.32
N GLU A 46 -20.60 9.03 5.13
CA GLU A 46 -20.04 8.41 3.91
C GLU A 46 -18.61 8.91 3.60
N GLY A 47 -18.28 10.15 3.97
CA GLY A 47 -16.95 10.73 3.78
C GLY A 47 -15.94 10.09 4.73
N GLU A 48 -16.26 10.05 6.02
CA GLU A 48 -15.44 9.42 7.06
C GLU A 48 -15.20 7.93 6.78
N ALA A 49 -16.24 7.19 6.39
CA ALA A 49 -16.13 5.78 6.04
C ALA A 49 -15.21 5.54 4.83
N LYS A 50 -15.28 6.43 3.82
CA LYS A 50 -14.38 6.37 2.66
C LYS A 50 -12.93 6.66 3.07
N ILE A 51 -12.70 7.68 3.89
CA ILE A 51 -11.36 8.02 4.38
C ILE A 51 -10.79 6.84 5.16
N GLU A 52 -11.55 6.25 6.09
CA GLU A 52 -11.10 5.10 6.88
C GLU A 52 -10.82 3.87 6.00
N ALA A 53 -11.63 3.62 4.97
CA ALA A 53 -11.38 2.57 4.00
C ALA A 53 -10.04 2.78 3.28
N TRP A 54 -9.78 3.99 2.76
CA TRP A 54 -8.51 4.30 2.09
C TRP A 54 -7.32 4.29 3.05
N MET A 55 -7.48 4.74 4.31
CA MET A 55 -6.43 4.65 5.32
C MET A 55 -6.06 3.20 5.63
N ARG A 56 -7.05 2.31 5.69
CA ARG A 56 -6.82 0.87 5.86
C ARG A 56 -6.11 0.27 4.66
N GLU A 57 -6.55 0.60 3.45
CA GLU A 57 -5.91 0.17 2.21
C GLU A 57 -4.43 0.60 2.19
N CYS A 58 -4.14 1.87 2.47
CA CYS A 58 -2.77 2.39 2.55
C CYS A 58 -1.94 1.67 3.63
N SER A 59 -2.54 1.39 4.79
CA SER A 59 -1.86 0.69 5.89
C SER A 59 -1.54 -0.75 5.51
N GLN A 60 -2.46 -1.45 4.84
CA GLN A 60 -2.24 -2.80 4.35
C GLN A 60 -1.15 -2.81 3.26
N ALA A 61 -1.24 -1.91 2.28
CA ALA A 61 -0.23 -1.80 1.24
C ALA A 61 1.17 -1.50 1.83
N ALA A 62 1.25 -0.66 2.87
CA ALA A 62 2.51 -0.39 3.57
C ALA A 62 3.09 -1.66 4.22
N GLN A 63 2.26 -2.48 4.87
CA GLN A 63 2.70 -3.78 5.43
C GLN A 63 3.15 -4.76 4.33
N GLU A 64 2.48 -4.78 3.19
CA GLU A 64 2.85 -5.62 2.06
C GLU A 64 4.19 -5.20 1.44
N ILE A 65 4.46 -3.89 1.39
CA ILE A 65 5.76 -3.34 0.97
C ILE A 65 6.86 -3.78 1.94
N ASP A 66 6.64 -3.64 3.25
CA ASP A 66 7.61 -4.05 4.28
C ASP A 66 7.95 -5.54 4.15
N ALA A 67 6.93 -6.39 4.04
CA ALA A 67 7.12 -7.82 3.80
C ALA A 67 7.78 -8.14 2.45
N ALA A 68 7.63 -7.30 1.43
CA ALA A 68 8.31 -7.45 0.15
C ALA A 68 9.80 -7.07 0.24
N ILE A 69 10.12 -6.02 1.01
CA ILE A 69 11.49 -5.59 1.30
C ILE A 69 12.26 -6.71 2.00
N ASP A 70 11.70 -7.29 3.06
CA ASP A 70 12.31 -8.41 3.78
C ASP A 70 12.61 -9.60 2.86
N ARG A 71 11.65 -9.95 2.00
CA ARG A 71 11.81 -11.04 1.02
C ARG A 71 12.91 -10.75 0.01
N PHE A 72 13.01 -9.50 -0.45
CA PHE A 72 14.04 -9.08 -1.40
C PHE A 72 15.44 -9.15 -0.76
N GLU A 73 15.62 -8.61 0.43
CA GLU A 73 16.91 -8.65 1.13
C GLU A 73 17.32 -10.08 1.49
N GLN A 74 16.38 -10.92 1.93
CA GLN A 74 16.66 -12.33 2.16
C GLN A 74 17.10 -13.05 0.87
N ALA A 75 16.46 -12.75 -0.27
CA ALA A 75 16.85 -13.32 -1.56
C ALA A 75 18.26 -12.86 -1.99
N ARG A 76 18.61 -11.59 -1.78
CA ARG A 76 19.96 -11.06 -2.04
C ARG A 76 21.01 -11.73 -1.16
N PHE A 77 20.73 -11.88 0.13
CA PHE A 77 21.62 -12.57 1.04
C PHE A 77 21.84 -14.02 0.61
N ASN A 78 20.78 -14.75 0.27
CA ASN A 78 20.87 -16.13 -0.21
C ASN A 78 21.66 -16.23 -1.53
N LEU A 79 21.50 -15.25 -2.43
CA LEU A 79 22.27 -15.17 -3.67
C LEU A 79 23.76 -14.96 -3.39
N ALA A 80 24.10 -14.02 -2.49
CA ALA A 80 25.48 -13.74 -2.09
C ALA A 80 26.16 -14.98 -1.49
N LEU A 81 25.47 -15.65 -0.56
CA LEU A 81 25.95 -16.92 0.02
C LEU A 81 26.16 -17.98 -1.07
N THR A 82 25.19 -18.13 -1.97
CA THR A 82 25.29 -19.13 -3.04
C THR A 82 26.49 -18.85 -3.93
N GLU A 83 26.74 -17.59 -4.30
CA GLU A 83 27.91 -17.22 -5.12
C GLU A 83 29.24 -17.52 -4.42
N GLU A 84 29.34 -17.27 -3.11
CA GLU A 84 30.54 -17.54 -2.32
C GLU A 84 30.88 -19.04 -2.27
N PHE A 85 29.87 -19.90 -2.17
CA PHE A 85 30.06 -21.35 -2.00
C PHE A 85 30.03 -22.15 -3.33
N LEU A 86 29.99 -21.50 -4.48
CA LEU A 86 30.05 -22.19 -5.77
C LEU A 86 31.49 -22.70 -6.05
N PRO A 87 31.67 -24.01 -6.32
CA PRO A 87 33.00 -24.59 -6.58
C PRO A 87 33.63 -24.13 -7.90
N GLU A 88 32.81 -23.69 -8.86
CA GLU A 88 33.24 -23.06 -10.11
C GLU A 88 32.45 -21.77 -10.33
N ARG A 89 33.12 -20.68 -10.72
CA ARG A 89 32.42 -19.43 -11.03
C ARG A 89 31.49 -19.66 -12.23
N PRO A 90 30.19 -19.31 -12.14
CA PRO A 90 29.26 -19.56 -13.22
C PRO A 90 29.69 -18.81 -14.48
N THR A 91 29.81 -19.55 -15.60
CA THR A 91 30.23 -18.98 -16.88
C THR A 91 29.25 -17.90 -17.36
N ASN A 92 29.78 -16.69 -17.62
CA ASN A 92 29.32 -15.48 -18.35
C ASN A 92 27.83 -15.13 -18.53
N ARG A 93 26.89 -16.07 -18.60
CA ARG A 93 25.44 -15.78 -18.67
C ARG A 93 24.83 -15.29 -17.35
N HIS A 94 25.55 -15.45 -16.23
CA HIS A 94 25.08 -15.06 -14.89
C HIS A 94 25.68 -13.72 -14.40
N TYR A 95 26.45 -13.01 -15.24
CA TYR A 95 27.13 -11.75 -14.86
C TYR A 95 26.17 -10.58 -14.54
N ASN A 96 24.86 -10.75 -14.70
CA ASN A 96 23.85 -9.81 -14.17
C ASN A 96 23.47 -10.06 -12.70
N ALA A 97 23.93 -11.15 -12.07
CA ALA A 97 23.73 -11.39 -10.64
C ALA A 97 24.43 -10.32 -9.77
N GLY A 98 25.61 -9.86 -10.20
CA GLY A 98 26.32 -8.74 -9.56
C GLY A 98 25.51 -7.45 -9.52
N GLY A 99 24.67 -7.22 -10.56
CA GLY A 99 23.70 -6.13 -10.57
C GLY A 99 22.75 -6.21 -9.38
N TRP A 100 22.10 -7.36 -9.18
CA TRP A 100 21.18 -7.58 -8.06
C TRP A 100 21.84 -7.58 -6.68
N LEU A 101 23.09 -8.03 -6.58
CA LEU A 101 23.86 -7.91 -5.33
C LEU A 101 24.22 -6.47 -5.00
N SER A 102 24.36 -5.59 -6.00
CA SER A 102 24.61 -4.16 -5.80
C SER A 102 23.33 -3.31 -5.69
N THR A 103 22.21 -3.76 -6.25
CA THR A 103 20.92 -3.03 -6.23
C THR A 103 20.31 -3.05 -4.83
N THR A 104 20.11 -1.88 -4.23
CA THR A 104 19.40 -1.76 -2.95
C THR A 104 17.90 -1.56 -3.15
N VAL A 105 17.13 -1.70 -2.05
CA VAL A 105 15.70 -1.36 -2.05
C VAL A 105 15.47 0.09 -2.46
N GLU A 106 16.33 1.01 -2.03
CA GLU A 106 16.26 2.43 -2.37
C GLU A 106 16.44 2.66 -3.89
N ASP A 107 17.29 1.88 -4.55
CA ASP A 107 17.45 1.95 -6.01
C ASP A 107 16.18 1.49 -6.73
N ILE A 108 15.54 0.41 -6.25
CA ILE A 108 14.27 -0.08 -6.80
C ILE A 108 13.16 0.96 -6.60
N VAL A 109 13.03 1.50 -5.40
CA VAL A 109 12.05 2.54 -5.08
C VAL A 109 12.29 3.79 -5.92
N ARG A 110 13.55 4.19 -6.12
CA ARG A 110 13.91 5.32 -6.97
C ARG A 110 13.52 5.07 -8.43
N GLN A 111 13.82 3.89 -8.98
CA GLN A 111 13.45 3.53 -10.35
C GLN A 111 11.93 3.49 -10.53
N HIS A 112 11.20 2.94 -9.56
CA HIS A 112 9.74 2.91 -9.55
C HIS A 112 9.16 4.34 -9.55
N ARG A 113 9.62 5.21 -8.66
CA ARG A 113 9.19 6.62 -8.60
C ARG A 113 9.53 7.40 -9.87
N GLN A 114 10.68 7.15 -10.49
CA GLN A 114 11.06 7.80 -11.75
C GLN A 114 10.15 7.37 -12.91
N ARG A 115 9.76 6.09 -12.95
CA ARG A 115 8.77 5.59 -13.91
C ARG A 115 7.41 6.25 -13.70
N ASP A 116 6.94 6.28 -12.46
CA ASP A 116 5.61 6.78 -12.12
C ASP A 116 5.51 8.31 -12.24
N ARG A 117 6.60 9.07 -12.02
CA ARG A 117 6.63 10.52 -12.33
C ARG A 117 6.35 10.83 -13.80
N GLY A 118 6.76 9.95 -14.72
CA GLY A 118 6.39 10.07 -16.13
C GLY A 118 4.89 9.97 -16.38
N ASP A 119 4.17 9.27 -15.50
CA ASP A 119 2.72 9.10 -15.54
C ASP A 119 1.99 10.23 -14.78
N GLU A 120 2.56 10.75 -13.69
CA GLU A 120 1.98 11.86 -12.91
C GLU A 120 2.02 13.22 -13.63
N GLU A 121 3.02 13.48 -14.48
CA GLU A 121 3.04 14.66 -15.36
C GLU A 121 1.80 14.71 -16.30
N ASN A 122 1.21 13.55 -16.63
CA ASN A 122 -0.05 13.46 -17.38
C ASN A 122 -1.30 13.69 -16.50
N ILE A 123 -1.25 13.40 -15.20
CA ILE A 123 -2.39 13.53 -14.26
C ILE A 123 -2.48 14.95 -13.68
N GLY A 124 -1.34 15.64 -13.50
CA GLY A 124 -1.27 17.01 -12.96
C GLY A 124 -2.03 18.06 -13.78
N GLN A 125 -2.38 17.79 -15.04
CA GLN A 125 -3.26 18.65 -15.84
C GLN A 125 -4.75 18.57 -15.44
N VAL A 126 -5.17 17.58 -14.63
CA VAL A 126 -6.58 17.27 -14.39
C VAL A 126 -7.11 17.79 -13.04
N SER A 127 -6.26 18.02 -12.03
CA SER A 127 -6.72 18.35 -10.66
C SER A 127 -6.43 19.81 -10.24
N GLY A 128 -7.30 20.74 -10.63
CA GLY A 128 -7.26 22.15 -10.21
C GLY A 128 -7.81 22.45 -8.80
N GLY A 129 -7.47 21.67 -7.78
CA GLY A 129 -8.00 21.84 -6.41
C GLY A 129 -7.03 21.37 -5.31
N SER A 130 -7.38 21.65 -4.04
CA SER A 130 -6.58 21.60 -2.79
C SER A 130 -5.63 20.42 -2.52
N ASN A 131 -5.64 19.37 -3.35
CA ASN A 131 -4.64 18.30 -3.32
C ASN A 131 -3.25 18.75 -3.78
N GLY A 132 -3.12 19.89 -4.45
CA GLY A 132 -1.83 20.42 -4.92
C GLY A 132 -0.82 20.66 -3.79
N ALA A 133 -1.24 21.13 -2.62
CA ALA A 133 -0.32 21.52 -1.55
C ALA A 133 0.40 20.32 -0.89
N TRP A 134 -0.28 19.19 -0.70
CA TRP A 134 0.36 17.97 -0.18
C TRP A 134 1.26 17.33 -1.24
N ILE A 135 0.83 17.30 -2.51
CA ILE A 135 1.63 16.78 -3.62
C ILE A 135 2.90 17.61 -3.82
N GLU A 136 2.80 18.94 -3.74
CA GLU A 136 3.95 19.86 -3.78
C GLU A 136 4.90 19.62 -2.60
N GLN A 137 4.40 19.46 -1.37
CA GLN A 137 5.23 19.16 -0.19
C GLN A 137 5.88 17.78 -0.25
N TYR A 138 5.15 16.77 -0.74
CA TYR A 138 5.67 15.43 -0.98
C TYR A 138 6.78 15.48 -2.02
N ASN A 139 6.54 16.10 -3.18
CA ASN A 139 7.52 16.26 -4.24
C ASN A 139 8.76 17.05 -3.79
N ALA A 140 8.59 18.09 -2.99
CA ALA A 140 9.69 18.86 -2.40
C ALA A 140 10.52 18.02 -1.42
N THR A 141 9.88 17.19 -0.60
CA THR A 141 10.56 16.27 0.33
C THR A 141 11.37 15.23 -0.44
N ILE A 142 10.77 14.60 -1.45
CA ILE A 142 11.48 13.63 -2.30
C ILE A 142 12.65 14.29 -3.05
N ALA A 143 12.48 15.51 -3.59
CA ALA A 143 13.56 16.21 -4.29
C ALA A 143 14.71 16.61 -3.36
N LYS A 144 14.41 16.87 -2.07
CA LYS A 144 15.41 17.21 -1.05
C LYS A 144 16.17 15.97 -0.55
N GLU A 145 15.47 14.87 -0.28
CA GLU A 145 16.07 13.64 0.25
C GLU A 145 16.77 12.82 -0.83
N TYR A 146 16.30 12.92 -2.08
CA TYR A 146 16.82 12.21 -3.24
C TYR A 146 17.04 13.20 -4.39
N PRO A 147 17.98 14.16 -4.27
CA PRO A 147 18.30 15.05 -5.37
C PRO A 147 18.76 14.18 -6.52
N ASN A 148 18.12 14.33 -7.70
CA ASN A 148 18.41 13.53 -8.89
C ASN A 148 19.92 13.32 -9.02
N GLY A 149 20.37 12.10 -8.73
CA GLY A 149 21.71 11.66 -9.11
C GLY A 149 21.71 11.57 -10.62
N LYS A 150 22.08 12.67 -11.29
CA LYS A 150 22.67 12.50 -12.60
C LYS A 150 23.87 11.57 -12.39
N PRO A 151 24.04 10.50 -13.15
CA PRO A 151 25.32 9.81 -13.16
C PRO A 151 26.36 10.88 -13.50
N GLU A 152 27.34 11.08 -12.62
CA GLU A 152 28.51 11.87 -12.97
C GLU A 152 29.11 11.20 -14.21
N ALA A 153 29.03 11.90 -15.34
CA ALA A 153 29.79 11.51 -16.50
C ALA A 153 31.26 11.70 -16.10
N GLU A 154 31.96 10.58 -15.88
CA GLU A 154 33.41 10.56 -15.77
C GLU A 154 33.99 11.01 -17.12
N ASP A 155 34.62 12.20 -17.12
CA ASP A 155 35.62 12.64 -18.10
C ASP A 155 37.02 12.34 -17.57
#